data_AF-A0A7S2RK04-F1
#
_entry.id   AF-A0A7S2RK04-F1
#
_cell.length_a   1.000
_cell.length_b   1.000
_cell.length_c   1.000
_cell.angle_alpha   90.00
_cell.angle_beta   90.00
_cell.angle_gamma   90.00
#
_symmetry.space_group_name_H-M   'P 1'
#
loop_
_entity.id
_entity.type
_entity.pdbx_description
1 polymer ?
#
loop_
_entity_poly.entity_id
_entity_poly.type
_entity_poly.pdbx_seq_one_letter_code
_entity_poly.pdbx_strand_id
1 'polypeptide(L)'
;CIVTIDNNNNNNNNNNDATTTTTTLIICGQHGGEKAPIIQKSNDNEPNISDSKSSIDVNIFHVQMDHGSTWKHSFSSSQIHETVIIYVRKGSIQIGDTVIPTHYTAYLQTPSSSSTITQRLQKDNILVQTTGQDGADFLFLSGKDLQEPVEAQGSMVMNYPHEINQAYQDYQMGKMGIPWSEKLTDDEWKEHIRRNPSSNTYDNKVNNNYNDN
;
A
#
# COMPACT_ATOMS: atom_id res chain seq x y z
N CYS A 1 -12.16 -4.22 6.57
CA CYS A 1 -11.99 -5.66 6.85
C CYS A 1 -10.54 -6.03 6.56
N ILE A 2 -9.86 -6.65 7.52
CA ILE A 2 -8.41 -6.90 7.50
C ILE A 2 -8.21 -8.40 7.73
N VAL A 3 -7.22 -9.02 7.07
CA VAL A 3 -6.91 -10.44 7.26
C VAL A 3 -5.62 -10.59 8.06
N THR A 4 -5.61 -11.49 9.04
CA THR A 4 -4.43 -11.77 9.87
C THR A 4 -3.95 -13.18 9.59
N ILE A 5 -2.65 -13.33 9.32
CA ILE A 5 -1.97 -14.63 9.19
C ILE A 5 -0.95 -14.75 10.32
N ASP A 6 -1.07 -15.82 11.10
CA ASP A 6 -0.08 -16.18 12.12
C ASP A 6 0.70 -17.41 11.66
N ASN A 7 2.02 -17.23 11.48
CA ASN A 7 2.93 -18.30 11.13
C ASN A 7 3.82 -18.66 12.32
N ASN A 8 3.81 -19.94 12.70
CA ASN A 8 4.73 -20.49 13.69
C ASN A 8 6.01 -20.99 12.98
N ASN A 9 7.14 -20.35 13.26
CA ASN A 9 8.43 -20.79 12.77
C ASN A 9 8.98 -21.88 13.69
N ASN A 10 8.83 -23.15 13.28
CA ASN A 10 9.50 -24.28 13.95
C ASN A 10 10.93 -24.42 13.41
N ASN A 11 11.91 -23.94 14.17
CA ASN A 11 13.31 -24.32 13.95
C ASN A 11 13.52 -25.74 14.49
N ASN A 12 13.44 -26.74 13.61
CA ASN A 12 13.82 -28.12 13.95
C ASN A 12 15.35 -28.19 14.13
N ASN A 13 15.83 -27.90 15.33
CA ASN A 13 17.12 -28.37 15.84
C ASN A 13 17.10 -28.35 17.38
N ASN A 14 16.85 -29.53 17.96
CA ASN A 14 17.15 -29.97 19.34
C ASN A 14 16.92 -28.99 20.52
N ASN A 15 15.92 -29.35 21.33
CA ASN A 15 15.75 -29.12 22.77
C ASN A 15 15.65 -27.66 23.28
N ASN A 16 14.41 -27.29 23.61
CA ASN A 16 13.97 -26.14 24.43
C ASN A 16 13.80 -24.76 23.75
N ASP A 17 13.69 -24.67 22.43
CA ASP A 17 13.39 -23.38 21.79
C ASP A 17 11.89 -23.05 21.80
N ALA A 18 11.56 -21.87 22.33
CA ALA A 18 10.23 -21.30 22.30
C ALA A 18 9.75 -21.16 20.84
N THR A 19 8.50 -21.56 20.56
CA THR A 19 7.88 -21.39 19.25
C THR A 19 7.86 -19.90 18.91
N THR A 20 8.65 -19.48 17.93
CA THR A 20 8.67 -18.08 17.47
C THR A 20 7.50 -17.83 16.51
N THR A 21 6.73 -16.78 16.75
CA THR A 21 5.56 -16.43 15.95
C THR A 21 5.83 -15.21 15.07
N THR A 22 5.16 -15.18 13.92
CA THR A 22 5.11 -14.03 13.01
C THR A 22 3.67 -13.77 12.61
N THR A 23 3.18 -12.57 12.90
CA THR A 23 1.83 -12.12 12.57
C THR A 23 1.89 -11.13 11.42
N THR A 24 1.19 -11.42 10.32
CA THR A 24 1.05 -10.52 9.17
C THR A 24 -0.39 -10.05 9.04
N LEU A 25 -0.60 -8.76 9.19
CA LEU A 25 -1.86 -8.08 8.98
C LEU A 25 -1.93 -7.54 7.54
N ILE A 26 -2.80 -8.13 6.72
CA ILE A 26 -3.00 -7.79 5.31
C ILE A 26 -4.05 -6.69 5.21
N ILE A 27 -3.58 -5.44 5.09
CA ILE A 27 -4.45 -4.26 4.96
C ILE A 27 -4.93 -4.13 3.51
N CYS A 28 -4.04 -4.34 2.55
CA CYS A 28 -4.34 -4.37 1.12
C CYS A 28 -3.44 -5.39 0.42
N GLY A 29 -3.93 -5.98 -0.67
CA GLY A 29 -3.17 -6.93 -1.48
C GLY A 29 -3.31 -8.39 -1.02
N GLN A 30 -2.28 -9.21 -1.27
CA GLN A 30 -2.29 -10.65 -1.00
C GLN A 30 -0.97 -11.13 -0.37
N HIS A 31 -1.06 -11.98 0.65
CA HIS A 31 0.10 -12.61 1.30
C HIS A 31 -0.26 -14.01 1.77
N GLY A 32 0.63 -14.99 1.59
CA GLY A 32 0.41 -16.35 2.11
C GLY A 32 -0.81 -17.09 1.56
N GLY A 33 -1.32 -16.69 0.40
CA GLY A 33 -2.56 -17.23 -0.18
C GLY A 33 -3.81 -16.45 0.19
N GLU A 34 -3.81 -15.71 1.29
CA GLU A 34 -4.94 -14.88 1.72
C GLU A 34 -4.91 -13.49 1.08
N LYS A 35 -6.08 -12.98 0.70
CA LYS A 35 -6.25 -11.68 0.05
C LYS A 35 -7.11 -10.77 0.92
N ALA A 36 -6.71 -9.50 1.04
CA ALA A 36 -7.54 -8.50 1.69
C ALA A 36 -8.87 -8.34 0.92
N PRO A 37 -10.02 -8.28 1.62
CA PRO A 37 -11.31 -8.11 0.98
C PRO A 37 -11.39 -6.77 0.25
N ILE A 38 -11.80 -6.80 -1.01
CA ILE A 38 -12.08 -5.59 -1.79
C ILE A 38 -13.35 -4.96 -1.20
N ILE A 39 -13.28 -3.69 -0.80
CA ILE A 39 -14.47 -2.93 -0.41
C ILE A 39 -15.26 -2.66 -1.71
N GLN A 40 -16.17 -3.57 -2.05
CA GLN A 40 -17.22 -3.27 -3.01
C GLN A 40 -18.20 -2.34 -2.29
N LYS A 41 -18.45 -1.15 -2.84
CA LYS A 41 -19.50 -0.26 -2.33
C LYS A 41 -20.84 -1.01 -2.45
N SER A 42 -21.37 -1.50 -1.34
CA SER A 42 -22.71 -2.07 -1.26
C SER A 42 -23.70 -0.95 -0.95
N ASN A 43 -24.15 -0.21 -1.95
CA ASN A 43 -25.32 0.66 -1.84
C ASN A 43 -26.20 0.45 -3.08
N ASP A 44 -27.31 -0.25 -2.92
CA ASP A 44 -28.25 -0.68 -3.99
C ASP A 44 -28.99 0.46 -4.72
N ASN A 45 -28.59 1.73 -4.53
CA ASN A 45 -29.25 2.91 -5.15
C ASN A 45 -28.28 3.98 -5.66
N GLU A 46 -26.96 3.75 -5.68
CA GLU A 46 -26.05 4.57 -6.50
C GLU A 46 -26.06 3.99 -7.93
N PRO A 47 -26.17 4.81 -9.00
CA PRO A 47 -25.96 4.29 -10.35
C PRO A 47 -24.60 3.60 -10.35
N ASN A 48 -24.60 2.31 -10.72
CA ASN A 48 -23.39 1.50 -10.79
C ASN A 48 -22.27 2.35 -11.37
N ILE A 49 -21.30 2.74 -10.53
CA ILE A 49 -19.95 3.04 -11.02
C ILE A 49 -19.35 1.66 -11.33
N SER A 50 -19.98 0.95 -12.27
CA SER A 50 -19.30 -0.04 -13.07
C SER A 50 -18.30 0.76 -13.87
N ASP A 51 -17.02 0.48 -13.64
CA ASP A 51 -15.90 0.73 -14.57
C ASP A 51 -14.79 1.68 -14.11
N SER A 52 -14.80 2.21 -12.89
CA SER A 52 -13.53 2.70 -12.30
C SER A 52 -12.87 1.59 -11.49
N LYS A 53 -12.55 0.49 -12.16
CA LYS A 53 -11.63 -0.54 -11.63
C LYS A 53 -10.21 0.03 -11.65
N SER A 54 -9.94 1.04 -10.82
CA SER A 54 -8.58 1.42 -10.49
C SER A 54 -8.03 0.36 -9.54
N SER A 55 -7.70 -0.79 -10.13
CA SER A 55 -7.03 -1.89 -9.45
C SER A 55 -5.55 -1.53 -9.40
N ILE A 56 -5.19 -0.48 -8.63
CA ILE A 56 -3.78 -0.22 -8.33
C ILE A 56 -3.28 -1.47 -7.61
N ASP A 57 -2.28 -2.11 -8.22
CA ASP A 57 -1.71 -3.35 -7.70
C ASP A 57 -0.73 -2.98 -6.58
N VAL A 58 -1.24 -3.00 -5.34
CA VAL A 58 -0.48 -2.64 -4.14
C VAL A 58 -0.68 -3.67 -3.05
N ASN A 59 0.37 -3.85 -2.25
CA ASN A 59 0.37 -4.58 -1.01
C ASN A 59 0.70 -3.61 0.13
N ILE A 60 -0.12 -3.62 1.16
CA ILE A 60 0.11 -2.89 2.40
C ILE A 60 -0.06 -3.89 3.53
N PHE A 61 1.05 -4.23 4.19
CA PHE A 61 1.05 -5.15 5.32
C PHE A 61 1.64 -4.48 6.55
N HIS A 62 1.10 -4.85 7.70
CA HIS A 62 1.74 -4.62 8.99
C HIS A 62 2.23 -5.98 9.51
N VAL A 63 3.52 -6.09 9.81
CA VAL A 63 4.14 -7.35 10.21
C VAL A 63 4.74 -7.20 11.59
N GLN A 64 4.46 -8.19 12.45
CA GLN A 64 5.00 -8.32 13.79
C GLN A 64 5.71 -9.67 13.92
N MET A 65 6.93 -9.65 14.44
CA MET A 65 7.79 -10.83 14.53
C MET A 65 8.38 -10.93 15.92
N ASP A 66 8.34 -12.13 16.50
CA ASP A 66 9.11 -12.45 17.69
C ASP A 66 10.62 -12.48 17.42
N HIS A 67 11.43 -12.40 18.47
CA HIS A 67 12.87 -12.63 18.35
C HIS A 67 13.16 -14.02 17.78
N GLY A 68 14.11 -14.10 16.84
CA GLY A 68 14.47 -15.33 16.14
C GLY A 68 13.53 -15.68 14.98
N SER A 69 12.41 -14.98 14.82
CA SER A 69 11.50 -15.21 13.69
C SER A 69 12.11 -14.76 12.36
N THR A 70 11.62 -15.39 11.29
CA THR A 70 11.89 -15.05 9.90
C THR A 70 10.56 -14.86 9.17
N TRP A 71 10.41 -13.76 8.45
CA TRP A 71 9.26 -13.47 7.60
C TRP A 71 9.66 -13.57 6.13
N LYS A 72 8.77 -14.13 5.32
CA LYS A 72 8.97 -14.35 3.89
C LYS A 72 7.77 -13.83 3.15
N HIS A 73 7.99 -13.02 2.12
CA HIS A 73 6.95 -12.63 1.19
C HIS A 73 7.38 -12.84 -0.24
N SER A 74 6.48 -13.47 -1.00
CA SER A 74 6.66 -13.72 -2.42
C SER A 74 5.60 -12.98 -3.21
N PHE A 75 6.02 -12.39 -4.32
CA PHE A 75 5.09 -11.84 -5.30
C PHE A 75 4.50 -12.98 -6.12
N SER A 76 3.23 -12.86 -6.52
CA SER A 76 2.66 -13.77 -7.52
C SER A 76 3.40 -13.58 -8.84
N SER A 77 3.58 -14.64 -9.64
CA SER A 77 4.24 -14.55 -10.96
C SER A 77 3.52 -13.59 -11.92
N SER A 78 2.27 -13.24 -11.64
CA SER A 78 1.48 -12.27 -12.38
C SER A 78 1.61 -10.82 -11.86
N GLN A 79 2.21 -10.61 -10.70
CA GLN A 79 2.37 -9.30 -10.04
C GLN A 79 3.86 -8.97 -9.96
N ILE A 80 4.30 -8.02 -10.79
CA ILE A 80 5.64 -7.48 -10.71
C ILE A 80 5.51 -6.13 -10.01
N HIS A 81 5.96 -6.06 -8.75
CA HIS A 81 6.05 -4.79 -8.02
C HIS A 81 7.47 -4.27 -8.15
N GLU A 82 7.64 -3.14 -8.84
CA GLU A 82 8.93 -2.48 -8.98
C GLU A 82 9.33 -1.67 -7.75
N THR A 83 8.33 -1.20 -6.99
CA THR A 83 8.55 -0.42 -5.78
C THR A 83 8.26 -1.27 -4.55
N VAL A 84 9.26 -1.38 -3.66
CA VAL A 84 9.12 -2.04 -2.37
C VAL A 84 9.76 -1.17 -1.29
N ILE A 85 8.98 -0.84 -0.26
CA ILE A 85 9.37 0.03 0.85
C ILE A 85 9.07 -0.70 2.15
N ILE A 86 10.03 -0.70 3.06
CA ILE A 86 9.87 -1.24 4.41
C ILE A 86 10.16 -0.13 5.42
N TYR A 87 9.22 0.10 6.34
CA TYR A 87 9.40 1.06 7.43
C TYR A 87 9.38 0.35 8.78
N VAL A 88 10.50 0.39 9.51
CA VAL A 88 10.64 -0.30 10.80
C VAL A 88 10.09 0.59 11.93
N ARG A 89 9.08 0.11 12.64
CA ARG A 89 8.44 0.83 13.76
C ARG A 89 9.06 0.49 15.11
N LYS A 90 9.45 -0.76 15.33
CA LYS A 90 10.09 -1.25 16.57
C LYS A 90 11.09 -2.36 16.27
N GLY A 91 12.09 -2.51 17.14
CA GLY A 91 13.14 -3.51 17.00
C GLY A 91 14.07 -3.23 15.82
N SER A 92 14.69 -4.27 15.30
CA SER A 92 15.58 -4.19 14.15
C SER A 92 15.45 -5.44 13.28
N ILE A 93 15.45 -5.21 11.97
CA ILE A 93 15.34 -6.28 10.98
C ILE A 93 16.63 -6.39 10.17
N GLN A 94 16.84 -7.55 9.55
CA GLN A 94 17.90 -7.79 8.59
C GLN A 94 17.31 -8.30 7.29
N ILE A 95 17.83 -7.75 6.19
CA ILE A 95 17.50 -8.13 4.82
C ILE A 95 18.81 -8.35 4.09
N GLY A 96 19.08 -9.60 3.69
CA GLY A 96 20.40 -9.99 3.21
C GLY A 96 21.47 -9.69 4.28
N ASP A 97 22.49 -8.92 3.91
CA ASP A 97 23.58 -8.55 4.82
C ASP A 97 23.36 -7.18 5.51
N THR A 98 22.22 -6.53 5.27
CA THR A 98 21.94 -5.18 5.78
C THR A 98 21.01 -5.25 6.99
N VAL A 99 21.46 -4.67 8.11
CA VAL A 99 20.63 -4.45 9.30
C VAL A 99 19.95 -3.09 9.19
N ILE A 100 18.63 -3.08 9.35
CA ILE A 100 17.78 -1.89 9.31
C ILE A 100 17.26 -1.65 10.74
N PRO A 101 17.69 -0.57 11.40
CA PRO A 101 17.27 -0.25 12.76
C PRO A 101 15.86 0.34 12.79
N THR A 102 15.34 0.55 13.99
CA THR A 102 14.03 1.20 14.21
C THR A 102 13.99 2.62 13.62
N HIS A 103 12.82 3.02 13.13
CA HIS A 103 12.53 4.31 12.48
C HIS A 103 13.25 4.56 11.15
N TYR A 104 13.79 3.52 10.54
CA TYR A 104 14.39 3.61 9.20
C TYR A 104 13.41 3.11 8.14
N THR A 105 13.50 3.75 6.98
CA THR A 105 12.82 3.34 5.75
C THR A 105 13.85 2.73 4.82
N ALA A 106 13.64 1.48 4.41
CA ALA A 106 14.44 0.82 3.40
C ALA A 106 13.68 0.81 2.07
N TYR A 107 14.36 1.22 1.01
CA TYR A 107 13.88 1.12 -0.37
C TYR A 107 14.56 -0.08 -1.01
N LEU A 108 13.78 -1.10 -1.36
CA LEU A 108 14.30 -2.29 -2.01
C LEU A 108 14.21 -2.06 -3.51
N GLN A 109 15.36 -1.99 -4.17
CA GLN A 109 15.43 -1.96 -5.62
C GLN A 109 15.26 -3.38 -6.15
N THR A 110 14.15 -3.65 -6.84
CA THR A 110 14.11 -4.80 -7.74
C THR A 110 15.00 -4.49 -8.94
N PRO A 111 15.99 -5.34 -9.29
CA PRO A 111 16.82 -5.10 -10.46
C PRO A 111 15.95 -5.17 -11.72
N SER A 112 15.54 -4.00 -12.21
CA SER A 112 14.85 -3.82 -13.47
C SER A 112 15.87 -4.04 -14.59
N SER A 113 15.88 -5.25 -15.15
CA SER A 113 16.33 -5.59 -16.52
C SER A 113 17.70 -5.10 -17.04
N SER A 114 18.56 -4.43 -16.28
CA SER A 114 19.90 -4.01 -16.72
C SER A 114 20.70 -3.45 -15.55
N SER A 115 21.42 -4.32 -14.83
CA SER A 115 22.78 -4.04 -14.33
C SER A 115 23.32 -5.20 -13.50
N THR A 116 24.54 -5.55 -13.85
CA THR A 116 25.54 -6.46 -13.27
C THR A 116 25.34 -6.92 -11.81
N ILE A 117 25.23 -8.26 -11.66
CA ILE A 117 25.88 -9.14 -10.65
C ILE A 117 26.54 -8.37 -9.50
N THR A 118 26.04 -8.36 -8.25
CA THR A 118 26.49 -9.30 -7.18
C THR A 118 25.56 -9.30 -5.94
N GLN A 119 24.29 -8.91 -6.03
CA GLN A 119 23.33 -9.22 -4.95
C GLN A 119 21.91 -9.34 -5.50
N ARG A 120 21.69 -10.42 -6.26
CA ARG A 120 20.35 -10.86 -6.63
C ARG A 120 19.68 -11.36 -5.35
N LEU A 121 18.98 -10.48 -4.62
CA LEU A 121 17.86 -10.96 -3.81
C LEU A 121 17.03 -11.85 -4.75
N GLN A 122 16.87 -13.11 -4.36
CA GLN A 122 16.15 -14.09 -5.18
C GLN A 122 14.82 -13.46 -5.58
N LYS A 123 14.66 -13.34 -6.90
CA LYS A 123 13.86 -12.34 -7.63
C LYS A 123 12.38 -12.29 -7.25
N ASP A 124 11.93 -13.24 -6.43
CA ASP A 124 10.52 -13.49 -6.14
C ASP A 124 10.26 -13.65 -4.62
N ASN A 125 11.28 -13.57 -3.74
CA ASN A 125 11.15 -13.84 -2.31
C ASN A 125 11.94 -12.82 -1.46
N ILE A 126 11.22 -11.98 -0.73
CA ILE A 126 11.78 -11.08 0.27
C ILE A 126 11.88 -11.84 1.60
N LEU A 127 13.09 -11.91 2.14
CA LEU A 127 13.39 -12.55 3.42
C LEU A 127 13.76 -11.48 4.44
N VAL A 128 13.02 -11.42 5.53
CA VAL A 128 13.26 -10.50 6.65
C VAL A 128 13.52 -11.32 7.90
N GLN A 129 14.58 -11.03 8.62
CA GLN A 129 14.95 -11.70 9.87
C GLN A 129 15.02 -10.68 11.01
N THR A 130 14.73 -11.08 12.23
CA THR A 130 14.98 -10.23 13.41
C THR A 130 16.47 -10.28 13.78
N THR A 131 17.02 -9.17 14.29
CA THR A 131 18.44 -9.09 14.71
C THR A 131 18.63 -8.80 16.20
N GLY A 132 17.58 -8.34 16.89
CA GLY A 132 17.61 -8.01 18.32
C GLY A 132 16.63 -8.85 19.13
N GLN A 133 16.79 -8.85 20.45
CA GLN A 133 15.98 -9.64 21.40
C GLN A 133 14.52 -9.18 21.52
N ASP A 134 14.19 -7.98 21.04
CA ASP A 134 12.86 -7.37 21.17
C ASP A 134 11.90 -7.74 20.02
N GLY A 135 12.32 -8.63 19.11
CA GLY A 135 11.57 -8.91 17.88
C GLY A 135 11.57 -7.73 16.91
N ALA A 136 10.56 -7.64 16.05
CA ALA A 136 10.41 -6.54 15.09
C ALA A 136 8.93 -6.22 14.78
N ASP A 137 8.65 -4.94 14.54
CA ASP A 137 7.37 -4.44 14.04
C ASP A 137 7.66 -3.50 12.86
N PHE A 138 7.11 -3.79 11.69
CA PHE A 138 7.34 -2.98 10.48
C PHE A 138 6.13 -2.93 9.55
N LEU A 139 6.10 -1.89 8.71
CA LEU A 139 5.20 -1.80 7.57
C LEU A 139 5.91 -2.26 6.31
N PHE A 140 5.24 -3.10 5.54
CA PHE A 140 5.67 -3.53 4.22
C PHE A 140 4.73 -2.92 3.18
N LEU A 141 5.29 -2.13 2.27
CA LEU A 141 4.57 -1.47 1.20
C LEU A 141 5.19 -1.92 -0.12
N SER A 142 4.38 -2.39 -1.05
CA SER A 142 4.86 -2.59 -2.42
C SER A 142 3.78 -2.30 -3.42
N GLY A 143 4.18 -1.97 -4.63
CA GLY A 143 3.22 -1.77 -5.70
C GLY A 143 3.88 -1.78 -7.06
N LYS A 144 3.04 -2.00 -8.07
CA LYS A 144 3.42 -1.78 -9.45
C LYS A 144 3.65 -0.29 -9.70
N ASP A 145 4.67 0.03 -10.47
CA ASP A 145 4.91 1.39 -10.94
C ASP A 145 3.71 1.88 -11.76
N LEU A 146 3.23 3.08 -11.45
CA LEU A 146 2.13 3.70 -12.17
C LEU A 146 2.55 4.09 -13.60
N GLN A 147 3.84 4.37 -13.82
CA GLN A 147 4.37 4.84 -15.10
C GLN A 147 3.64 6.08 -15.64
N GLU A 148 3.16 6.92 -14.73
CA GLU A 148 2.48 8.16 -15.03
C GLU A 148 3.23 9.34 -14.39
N PRO A 149 3.24 10.53 -15.01
CA PRO A 149 3.76 11.72 -14.37
C PRO A 149 3.06 11.99 -13.03
N VAL A 150 3.80 12.53 -12.06
CA VAL A 150 3.27 12.90 -10.75
C VAL A 150 3.60 14.37 -10.50
N GLU A 151 2.56 15.18 -10.40
CA GLU A 151 2.60 16.58 -9.99
C GLU A 151 1.81 16.73 -8.69
N ALA A 152 2.43 17.27 -7.66
CA ALA A 152 1.83 17.40 -6.33
C ALA A 152 2.00 18.81 -5.79
N GLN A 153 0.90 19.40 -5.35
CA GLN A 153 0.90 20.68 -4.65
C GLN A 153 -0.08 20.63 -3.48
N GLY A 154 0.45 20.82 -2.26
CA GLY A 154 -0.34 20.78 -1.03
C GLY A 154 -1.09 19.46 -0.87
N SER A 155 -2.42 19.52 -0.87
CA SER A 155 -3.31 18.36 -0.73
C SER A 155 -3.72 17.71 -2.06
N MET A 156 -3.28 18.25 -3.20
CA MET A 156 -3.70 17.79 -4.52
C MET A 156 -2.54 17.07 -5.21
N VAL A 157 -2.83 15.91 -5.80
CA VAL A 157 -1.89 15.10 -6.58
C VAL A 157 -2.56 14.76 -7.92
N MET A 158 -1.95 15.16 -9.03
CA MET A 158 -2.43 14.97 -10.40
C MET A 158 -1.25 14.57 -11.31
N ASN A 159 -1.48 14.42 -12.62
CA ASN A 159 -0.41 14.11 -13.57
C ASN A 159 0.27 15.37 -14.11
N TYR A 160 -0.46 16.47 -14.30
CA TYR A 160 0.06 17.69 -14.93
C TYR A 160 -0.25 18.99 -14.15
N PRO A 161 0.54 20.06 -14.32
CA PRO A 161 0.35 21.30 -13.56
C PRO A 161 -0.99 22.01 -13.77
N HIS A 162 -1.58 21.89 -14.98
CA HIS A 162 -2.88 22.51 -15.26
C HIS A 162 -4.03 21.80 -14.52
N GLU A 163 -3.91 20.48 -14.28
CA GLU A 163 -4.87 19.71 -13.51
C GLU A 163 -4.83 20.07 -12.03
N ILE A 164 -3.64 20.37 -11.48
CA ILE A 164 -3.49 20.93 -10.13
C ILE A 164 -4.24 22.25 -10.01
N ASN A 165 -4.07 23.16 -10.98
CA ASN A 165 -4.78 24.45 -10.98
C ASN A 165 -6.30 24.25 -11.05
N GLN A 166 -6.77 23.32 -11.89
CA GLN A 166 -8.18 22.98 -12.00
C GLN A 166 -8.72 22.41 -10.68
N ALA A 167 -8.00 21.48 -10.04
CA ALA A 167 -8.38 20.89 -8.76
C ALA A 167 -8.54 21.95 -7.67
N TYR A 168 -7.64 22.93 -7.60
CA TYR A 168 -7.78 24.05 -6.66
C TYR A 168 -8.96 24.96 -6.99
N GLN A 169 -9.24 25.25 -8.26
CA GLN A 169 -10.43 26.01 -8.66
C GLN A 169 -11.71 25.27 -8.28
N ASP A 170 -11.78 23.96 -8.52
CA ASP A 170 -12.95 23.14 -8.18
C ASP A 170 -13.17 23.05 -6.67
N TYR A 171 -12.08 22.98 -5.89
CA TYR A 171 -12.13 23.07 -4.44
C TYR A 171 -12.67 24.44 -3.99
N GLN A 172 -12.14 25.54 -4.52
CA GLN A 172 -12.57 26.90 -4.17
C GLN A 172 -14.02 27.19 -4.57
N MET A 173 -14.50 26.59 -5.66
CA MET A 173 -15.89 26.67 -6.10
C MET A 173 -16.83 25.76 -5.30
N GLY A 174 -16.33 24.96 -4.36
CA GLY A 174 -17.13 24.05 -3.54
C GLY A 174 -17.62 22.80 -4.29
N LYS A 175 -17.06 22.47 -5.46
CA LYS A 175 -17.48 21.29 -6.23
C LYS A 175 -17.07 19.96 -5.60
N MET A 176 -16.09 19.99 -4.69
CA MET A 176 -15.64 18.85 -3.89
C MET A 176 -16.47 18.63 -2.62
N GLY A 177 -17.60 19.33 -2.48
CA GLY A 177 -18.44 19.32 -1.28
C GLY A 177 -18.07 20.43 -0.31
N ILE A 178 -18.80 20.49 0.81
CA ILE A 178 -18.62 21.52 1.83
C ILE A 178 -17.88 20.91 3.03
N PRO A 179 -16.81 21.56 3.54
CA PRO A 179 -16.15 21.13 4.77
C PRO A 179 -17.15 20.97 5.93
N TRP A 180 -16.99 19.92 6.71
CA TRP A 180 -17.80 19.66 7.90
C TRP A 180 -16.99 19.91 9.17
N SER A 181 -17.69 20.11 10.29
CA SER A 181 -17.02 20.13 11.59
C SER A 181 -16.66 18.71 12.01
N GLU A 182 -15.47 18.57 12.56
CA GLU A 182 -14.92 17.40 13.24
C GLU A 182 -15.77 16.90 14.42
N LYS A 183 -16.74 17.70 14.88
CA LYS A 183 -17.62 17.38 16.02
C LYS A 183 -18.94 16.75 15.61
N LEU A 184 -19.24 16.64 14.32
CA LEU A 184 -20.47 16.01 13.86
C LEU A 184 -20.49 14.53 14.25
N THR A 185 -21.65 14.07 14.71
CA THR A 185 -21.91 12.63 14.84
C THR A 185 -22.04 11.98 13.47
N ASP A 186 -21.91 10.64 13.40
CA ASP A 186 -22.00 9.90 12.14
C ASP A 186 -23.30 10.15 11.37
N ASP A 187 -24.43 10.27 12.08
CA ASP A 187 -25.74 10.51 11.44
C ASP A 187 -25.88 11.94 10.93
N GLU A 188 -25.38 12.92 11.68
CA GLU A 188 -25.33 14.32 11.23
C GLU A 188 -24.38 14.50 10.04
N TRP A 189 -23.26 13.78 10.03
CA TRP A 189 -22.32 13.77 8.91
C TRP A 189 -22.95 13.16 7.66
N LYS A 190 -23.64 12.01 7.78
CA LYS A 190 -24.36 11.40 6.64
C LYS A 190 -25.42 12.35 6.06
N GLU A 191 -26.13 13.06 6.92
CA GLU A 191 -27.09 14.08 6.50
C GLU A 191 -26.42 15.25 5.79
N HIS A 192 -25.28 15.73 6.30
CA HIS A 192 -24.48 16.78 5.68
C HIS A 192 -24.01 16.41 4.28
N ILE A 193 -23.50 15.19 4.09
CA ILE A 193 -23.08 14.69 2.78
C ILE A 193 -24.26 14.62 1.81
N ARG A 194 -25.43 14.14 2.27
CA ARG A 194 -26.63 14.07 1.40
C ARG A 194 -27.11 15.45 0.94
N ARG A 195 -26.96 16.46 1.79
CA ARG A 195 -27.36 17.85 1.49
C ARG A 195 -26.36 18.58 0.59
N ASN A 196 -25.08 18.18 0.65
CA ASN A 196 -23.98 18.84 -0.05
C ASN A 196 -23.23 17.86 -0.95
N PRO A 197 -23.89 17.25 -1.96
CA PRO A 197 -23.23 16.32 -2.85
C PRO A 197 -22.13 17.03 -3.65
N SER A 198 -21.00 16.36 -3.85
CA SER A 198 -19.96 16.84 -4.77
C SER A 198 -20.52 16.87 -6.18
N SER A 199 -20.32 17.98 -6.90
CA SER A 199 -20.78 18.15 -8.28
C SER A 199 -19.72 17.80 -9.33
N ASN A 200 -18.56 17.29 -8.90
CA ASN A 200 -17.50 16.85 -9.81
C ASN A 200 -17.90 15.58 -10.58
N THR A 201 -18.39 15.76 -11.80
CA THR A 201 -18.39 14.74 -12.84
C THR A 201 -17.06 14.82 -13.58
N TYR A 202 -16.09 13.98 -13.21
CA TYR A 202 -14.91 13.77 -14.04
C TYR A 202 -15.31 12.87 -15.22
N ASP A 203 -15.62 13.48 -16.37
CA ASP A 203 -15.74 12.76 -17.64
C ASP A 203 -14.33 12.41 -18.13
N ASN A 204 -13.94 11.13 -18.02
CA ASN A 204 -12.70 10.57 -18.59
C ASN A 204 -12.73 10.51 -20.14
N LYS A 205 -13.17 11.59 -20.81
CA LYS A 205 -13.31 11.67 -22.28
C LYS A 205 -12.33 12.62 -22.96
N VAL A 206 -11.30 13.10 -22.25
CA VAL A 206 -10.27 13.95 -22.86
C VAL A 206 -8.93 13.23 -22.76
N ASN A 207 -8.64 12.36 -23.72
CA ASN A 207 -7.28 12.07 -24.21
C ASN A 207 -7.35 11.09 -25.39
N ASN A 208 -7.73 11.61 -26.56
CA ASN A 208 -7.48 10.95 -27.86
C ASN A 208 -7.15 11.93 -29.00
N ASN A 209 -6.84 13.20 -28.69
CA ASN A 209 -6.52 14.21 -29.71
C ASN A 209 -5.16 14.88 -29.47
N TYR A 210 -4.11 14.09 -29.29
CA TYR A 210 -2.73 14.52 -29.53
C TYR A 210 -2.02 13.45 -30.36
N ASN A 211 -2.45 13.35 -31.61
CA ASN A 211 -1.71 12.80 -32.74
C ASN A 211 -2.34 13.42 -33.98
N ASP A 212 -1.93 14.64 -34.30
CA ASP A 212 -1.89 15.19 -35.67
C ASP A 212 -1.29 16.60 -35.61
N ASN A 213 0.03 16.65 -35.79
CA ASN A 213 0.84 17.62 -36.57
C ASN A 213 2.27 17.71 -36.06
#